data_AF-A0A401TT50-F1
#
_entry.id   AF-A0A401TT50-F1
#
_cell.length_a   1.000
_cell.length_b   1.000
_cell.length_c   1.000
_cell.angle_alpha   90.00
_cell.angle_beta   90.00
_cell.angle_gamma   90.00
#
_symmetry.space_group_name_H-M   'P 1'
#
loop_
_entity.id
_entity.type
_entity.pdbx_description
1 polymer ?
#
loop_
_entity_poly.entity_id
_entity_poly.type
_entity_poly.pdbx_seq_one_letter_code
_entity_poly.pdbx_strand_id
1 'polypeptide(L)'
;KKQEAYPGQPTVPGAQHDVDFMVKDSKRFADSGGWGYGAFEYDAATDVFRPANTTDNPPQENDAKCGYACHTVVQNRDYVFTEYGKR
;
A
#
# COMPACT_ATOMS: atom_id res chain seq x y z
N LYS A 1 -6.55 25.06 -18.63
CA LYS A 1 -6.31 24.52 -19.99
C LYS A 1 -5.13 23.57 -19.91
N LYS A 2 -5.34 22.27 -20.14
CA LYS A 2 -4.26 21.28 -20.24
C LYS A 2 -3.47 21.62 -21.51
N GLN A 3 -2.18 21.93 -21.40
CA GLN A 3 -1.33 22.22 -22.56
C GLN A 3 -0.91 20.89 -23.19
N GLU A 4 -1.35 20.63 -24.43
CA GLU A 4 -1.19 19.34 -25.12
C GLU A 4 0.13 19.20 -25.89
N ALA A 5 0.95 20.24 -25.95
CA ALA A 5 2.15 20.29 -26.81
C ALA A 5 3.39 19.59 -26.22
N TYR A 6 3.39 19.30 -24.92
CA TYR A 6 4.48 18.63 -24.23
C TYR A 6 3.87 17.66 -23.21
N PRO A 7 4.50 16.50 -22.91
CA PRO A 7 4.17 15.81 -21.66
C PRO A 7 4.30 16.87 -20.56
N GLY A 8 3.27 16.98 -19.71
CA GLY A 8 3.29 17.96 -18.62
C GLY A 8 4.57 17.86 -17.80
N GLN A 9 4.84 18.85 -16.93
CA GLN A 9 6.01 18.79 -16.06
C GLN A 9 6.10 17.43 -15.35
N PRO A 10 7.30 16.83 -15.27
CA PRO A 10 7.46 15.53 -14.65
C PRO A 10 7.12 15.60 -13.17
N THR A 11 6.46 14.57 -12.65
CA THR A 11 6.29 14.40 -11.21
C THR A 11 7.62 13.95 -10.61
N VAL A 12 8.13 14.70 -9.64
CA VAL A 12 9.33 14.35 -8.87
C VAL A 12 8.87 13.89 -7.47
N PRO A 13 9.27 12.69 -7.01
CA PRO A 13 8.90 12.21 -5.68
C PRO A 13 9.52 13.08 -4.58
N GLY A 14 8.78 13.26 -3.49
CA GLY A 14 9.25 13.91 -2.27
C GLY A 14 9.99 12.93 -1.35
N ALA A 15 9.98 13.24 -0.04
CA ALA A 15 10.43 12.29 0.97
C ALA A 15 9.56 11.02 0.96
N GLN A 16 10.18 9.88 1.28
CA GLN A 16 9.45 8.62 1.42
C GLN A 16 8.44 8.74 2.57
N HIS A 17 7.21 8.30 2.31
CA HIS A 17 6.13 8.31 3.28
C HIS A 17 6.16 7.02 4.10
N ASP A 18 6.02 5.89 3.42
CA ASP A 18 5.91 4.56 4.02
C ASP A 18 6.46 3.47 3.08
N VAL A 19 6.38 2.23 3.56
CA VAL A 19 6.47 1.01 2.76
C VAL A 19 5.40 0.02 3.19
N ASP A 20 4.80 -0.64 2.20
CA ASP A 20 3.75 -1.63 2.41
C ASP A 20 4.19 -3.01 1.94
N PHE A 21 3.80 -4.04 2.68
CA PHE A 21 4.10 -5.44 2.40
C PHE A 21 2.84 -6.30 2.40
N MET A 22 2.87 -7.32 1.55
CA MET A 22 1.89 -8.40 1.53
C MET A 22 2.60 -9.75 1.59
N VAL A 23 2.14 -10.65 2.47
CA VAL A 23 2.74 -11.99 2.64
C VAL A 23 1.65 -13.05 2.57
N LYS A 24 1.85 -14.06 1.71
CA LYS A 24 0.92 -15.18 1.59
C LYS A 24 1.26 -16.30 2.56
N ASP A 25 0.34 -16.58 3.47
CA ASP A 25 0.37 -17.74 4.38
C ASP A 25 -1.06 -18.07 4.81
N SER A 26 -1.65 -19.11 4.20
CA SER A 26 -3.05 -19.48 4.44
C SER A 26 -3.33 -20.00 5.84
N LYS A 27 -2.31 -20.43 6.58
CA LYS A 27 -2.48 -20.88 7.97
C LYS A 27 -2.47 -19.70 8.92
N ARG A 28 -1.53 -18.76 8.73
CA ARG A 28 -1.40 -17.58 9.59
C ARG A 28 -2.49 -16.53 9.34
N PHE A 29 -2.96 -16.43 8.11
CA PHE A 29 -3.84 -15.35 7.65
C PHE A 29 -5.16 -15.91 7.07
N ALA A 30 -5.75 -16.87 7.79
CA ALA A 30 -6.92 -17.62 7.32
C ALA A 30 -8.18 -16.75 7.16
N ASP A 31 -8.27 -15.63 7.88
CA ASP A 31 -9.41 -14.71 7.89
C ASP A 31 -9.25 -13.52 6.92
N SER A 32 -8.16 -13.47 6.15
CA SER A 32 -7.85 -12.45 5.15
C SER A 32 -7.50 -13.05 3.79
N GLY A 33 -8.15 -14.16 3.43
CA GLY A 33 -7.92 -14.83 2.14
C GLY A 33 -6.53 -15.46 1.99
N GLY A 34 -5.82 -15.67 3.10
CA GLY A 34 -4.46 -16.21 3.13
C GLY A 34 -3.36 -15.17 2.98
N TRP A 35 -3.67 -13.88 3.10
CA TRP A 35 -2.73 -12.78 2.94
C TRP A 35 -2.63 -11.92 4.19
N GLY A 36 -1.42 -11.71 4.70
CA GLY A 36 -1.13 -10.73 5.73
C GLY A 36 -0.68 -9.41 5.10
N TYR A 37 -1.12 -8.30 5.66
CA TYR A 37 -0.86 -6.93 5.19
C TYR A 37 -0.12 -6.15 6.27
N GLY A 38 0.93 -5.40 5.92
CA GLY A 38 1.64 -4.57 6.88
C GLY A 38 2.15 -3.29 6.24
N ALA A 39 1.90 -2.17 6.89
CA ALA A 39 2.41 -0.86 6.52
C ALA A 39 3.40 -0.35 7.57
N PHE A 40 4.42 0.36 7.11
CA PHE A 40 5.47 0.91 7.94
C PHE A 40 5.75 2.36 7.57
N GLU A 41 5.47 3.27 8.50
CA GLU A 41 5.75 4.70 8.37
C GLU A 41 7.25 4.96 8.45
N TYR A 42 7.76 5.83 7.58
CA TYR A 42 9.16 6.24 7.56
C TYR A 42 9.35 7.62 8.21
N ASP A 43 10.26 7.70 9.17
CA ASP A 43 10.72 8.97 9.71
C ASP A 43 12.07 9.36 9.11
N ALA A 44 12.06 10.34 8.21
CA ALA A 44 13.25 10.84 7.54
C ALA A 44 14.25 11.55 8.48
N ALA A 45 13.81 12.06 9.64
CA ALA A 45 14.69 12.73 10.58
C ALA A 45 15.54 11.73 11.38
N THR A 46 14.98 10.55 11.64
CA THR A 46 15.63 9.50 12.44
C THR A 46 16.12 8.31 11.62
N ASP A 47 15.72 8.21 10.35
CA ASP A 47 16.01 7.11 9.43
C ASP A 47 15.50 5.75 9.96
N VAL A 48 14.28 5.74 10.50
CA VAL A 48 13.66 4.57 11.12
C VAL A 48 12.27 4.33 10.55
N PHE A 49 11.94 3.04 10.42
CA PHE A 49 10.58 2.58 10.14
C PHE A 49 9.88 2.14 11.41
N ARG A 50 8.59 2.46 11.52
CA ARG A 50 7.71 1.90 12.56
C ARG A 50 6.45 1.32 11.95
N PRO A 51 5.81 0.31 12.56
CA PRO A 51 4.48 -0.12 12.14
C PRO A 51 3.50 1.06 12.11
N ALA A 52 2.70 1.13 11.06
CA ALA A 52 1.58 2.08 10.99
C ALA A 52 0.56 1.78 12.09
N ASN A 53 -0.21 2.77 12.49
CA ASN A 53 -1.30 2.67 13.46
C ASN A 53 -2.41 3.68 13.14
N THR A 54 -3.48 3.67 13.93
CA THR A 54 -4.69 4.48 13.68
C THR A 54 -4.49 5.99 13.87
N THR A 55 -3.31 6.43 14.32
CA THR A 55 -2.95 7.86 14.39
C THR A 55 -2.24 8.37 13.13
N ASP A 56 -1.89 7.47 12.20
CA ASP A 56 -1.27 7.80 10.92
C ASP A 56 -2.29 8.30 9.89
N ASN A 57 -1.79 8.79 8.74
CA ASN A 57 -2.64 9.33 7.68
C ASN A 57 -2.24 8.79 6.30
N PRO A 58 -3.05 7.91 5.68
CA PRO A 58 -4.34 7.43 6.17
C PRO A 58 -4.20 6.53 7.42
N PRO A 59 -5.22 6.44 8.29
CA PRO A 59 -5.17 5.56 9.46
C PRO A 59 -5.13 4.10 9.01
N GLN A 60 -4.15 3.35 9.53
CA GLN A 60 -4.01 1.92 9.25
C GLN A 60 -3.90 1.12 10.54
N GLU A 61 -4.63 0.02 10.65
CA GLU A 61 -4.45 -0.91 11.78
C GLU A 61 -3.19 -1.77 11.58
N ASN A 62 -2.64 -2.29 12.67
CA ASN A 62 -1.45 -3.16 12.66
C ASN A 62 -1.78 -4.62 13.00
N ASP A 63 -2.97 -5.08 12.59
CA ASP A 63 -3.55 -6.40 12.90
C ASP A 63 -3.33 -7.45 11.80
N ALA A 64 -2.46 -7.14 10.83
CA ALA A 64 -2.24 -7.90 9.59
C ALA A 64 -3.41 -7.90 8.58
N LYS A 65 -4.44 -7.05 8.75
CA LYS A 65 -5.63 -6.99 7.89
C LYS A 65 -5.91 -5.62 7.29
N CYS A 66 -5.10 -4.60 7.56
CA CYS A 66 -5.32 -3.22 7.09
C CYS A 66 -5.62 -3.10 5.58
N GLY A 67 -5.04 -3.97 4.74
CA GLY A 67 -5.28 -4.00 3.29
C GLY A 67 -6.38 -4.94 2.80
N TYR A 68 -6.89 -5.86 3.63
CA TYR A 68 -7.72 -6.97 3.17
C TYR A 68 -9.02 -6.51 2.49
N ALA A 69 -9.72 -5.53 3.09
CA ALA A 69 -10.97 -5.01 2.53
C ALA A 69 -10.76 -4.40 1.14
N CYS A 70 -9.72 -3.57 0.98
CA CYS A 70 -9.38 -2.93 -0.29
C CYS A 70 -8.96 -3.95 -1.37
N HIS A 71 -8.19 -4.97 -0.98
CA HIS A 71 -7.70 -5.99 -1.91
C HIS A 71 -8.75 -7.05 -2.27
N THR A 72 -9.86 -7.15 -1.53
CA THR A 72 -10.97 -8.08 -1.84
C THR A 72 -11.59 -7.80 -3.21
N VAL A 73 -11.52 -6.56 -3.72
CA VAL A 73 -12.03 -6.21 -5.07
C VAL A 73 -11.30 -6.95 -6.20
N VAL A 74 -10.08 -7.42 -5.94
CA VAL A 74 -9.27 -8.24 -6.86
C VAL A 74 -9.04 -9.66 -6.32
N GLN A 75 -9.93 -10.18 -5.46
CA GLN A 75 -9.83 -11.55 -4.93
C GLN A 75 -9.72 -12.62 -6.05
N ASN A 76 -10.36 -12.39 -7.20
CA ASN A 76 -10.31 -13.29 -8.36
C ASN A 76 -8.92 -13.31 -9.05
N ARG A 77 -7.98 -12.50 -8.57
CA ARG A 77 -6.55 -12.46 -8.97
C ARG A 77 -5.65 -12.66 -7.75
N ASP A 78 -6.13 -13.46 -6.81
CA ASP A 78 -5.40 -13.79 -5.57
C ASP A 78 -5.03 -12.55 -4.75
N TYR A 79 -5.94 -11.57 -4.71
CA TYR A 79 -5.80 -10.32 -3.95
C TYR A 79 -4.67 -9.38 -4.42
N VAL A 80 -4.04 -9.62 -5.57
CA VAL A 80 -2.94 -8.78 -6.10
C VAL A 80 -3.39 -7.96 -7.32
N PHE A 81 -3.10 -6.66 -7.31
CA PHE A 81 -3.32 -5.77 -8.45
C PHE A 81 -2.22 -5.94 -9.51
N THR A 82 -2.41 -6.88 -10.43
CA THR A 82 -1.43 -7.20 -11.49
C THR A 82 -1.72 -6.52 -12.83
N GLU A 83 -2.83 -5.79 -12.95
CA GLU A 83 -3.14 -5.03 -14.17
C GLU A 83 -2.27 -3.78 -14.27
N TYR A 84 -1.75 -3.53 -15.48
CA TYR A 84 -1.09 -2.26 -15.78
C TYR A 84 -2.10 -1.12 -15.84
N GLY A 85 -1.70 0.05 -15.33
CA GLY A 85 -2.49 1.27 -15.47
C GLY A 85 -2.77 1.59 -16.94
N LYS A 86 -4.00 2.07 -17.24
CA LYS A 86 -4.35 2.57 -18.57
C LYS A 86 -3.45 3.76 -18.91
N ARG A 87 -2.86 3.73 -20.10
CA ARG A 87 -2.09 4.86 -20.65
C ARG A 87 -3.01 5.93 -21.22
#